data_AF-A0AAU7CP35-F1
#
_entry.id   AF-A0AAU7CP35-F1
#
_cell.length_a   1.000
_cell.length_b   1.000
_cell.length_c   1.000
_cell.angle_alpha   90.00
_cell.angle_beta   90.00
_cell.angle_gamma   90.00
#
_symmetry.space_group_name_H-M   'P 1'
#
loop_
_entity.id
_entity.type
_entity.pdbx_description
1 polymer ?
#
loop_
_entity_poly.entity_id
_entity_poly.type
_entity_poly.pdbx_seq_one_letter_code
_entity_poly.pdbx_strand_id
1 'polypeptide(L)'
;MFDLLKQSIFATIGVAALTREKVTELAAEVAARSKLTEQQAAEFEADLSSRADKARQELEAEIDRRIDHAFIQLGIIKAGLKRNIEAVDSSSRATIDDAIERVIDRLGVARADDLKALSIRLDALEARVNKP
;
A
#
# COMPACT_ATOMS: atom_id res chain seq x y z
N MET A 1 31.88 -7.93 -7.56
CA MET A 1 31.20 -8.39 -6.32
C MET A 1 30.22 -7.36 -5.79
N PHE A 2 30.58 -6.07 -5.73
CA PHE A 2 29.67 -5.01 -5.31
C PHE A 2 28.35 -4.95 -6.11
N ASP A 3 28.39 -5.19 -7.42
CA ASP A 3 27.18 -5.22 -8.25
C ASP A 3 26.19 -6.32 -7.87
N LEU A 4 26.66 -7.50 -7.46
CA LEU A 4 25.79 -8.59 -7.00
C LEU A 4 25.12 -8.23 -5.67
N LEU A 5 25.82 -7.53 -4.78
CA LEU A 5 25.25 -7.01 -3.55
C LEU A 5 24.18 -5.96 -3.84
N LYS A 6 24.47 -5.00 -4.74
CA LYS A 6 23.50 -4.04 -5.25
C LYS A 6 22.24 -4.73 -5.78
N GLN A 7 22.41 -5.71 -6.67
CA GLN A 7 21.30 -6.47 -7.25
C GLN A 7 20.48 -7.23 -6.20
N SER A 8 21.15 -7.82 -5.21
CA SER A 8 20.48 -8.53 -4.12
C SER A 8 19.64 -7.59 -3.25
N ILE A 9 20.19 -6.41 -2.92
CA ILE A 9 19.49 -5.39 -2.14
C ILE A 9 18.26 -4.93 -2.92
N PHE A 10 18.43 -4.58 -4.21
CA PHE A 10 17.33 -4.14 -5.07
C PHE A 10 16.21 -5.20 -5.20
N ALA A 11 16.55 -6.48 -5.24
CA ALA A 11 15.57 -7.57 -5.31
C ALA A 11 14.78 -7.74 -3.98
N THR A 12 15.37 -7.33 -2.85
CA THR A 12 14.71 -7.33 -1.54
C THR A 12 14.00 -6.03 -1.16
N ILE A 13 14.03 -4.98 -2.00
CA ILE A 13 13.27 -3.75 -1.79
C ILE A 13 11.78 -4.08 -1.94
N GLY A 14 11.15 -4.48 -0.85
CA GLY A 14 9.71 -4.63 -0.76
C GLY A 14 9.00 -3.27 -0.77
N VAL A 15 7.66 -3.30 -0.72
CA VAL A 15 6.80 -2.08 -0.72
C VAL A 15 7.19 -1.10 0.40
N ALA A 16 7.69 -1.60 1.54
CA ALA A 16 8.16 -0.78 2.66
C ALA A 16 9.39 0.08 2.34
N ALA A 17 10.20 -0.30 1.35
CA ALA A 17 11.41 0.41 0.96
C ALA A 17 11.15 1.41 -0.20
N LEU A 18 9.91 1.55 -0.68
CA LEU A 18 9.54 2.56 -1.68
C LEU A 18 9.46 3.99 -1.12
N THR A 19 9.48 4.16 0.20
CA THR A 19 9.45 5.50 0.81
C THR A 19 10.85 6.13 0.77
N ARG A 20 10.92 7.43 0.46
CA ARG A 20 12.19 8.16 0.37
C ARG A 20 13.05 7.99 1.62
N GLU A 21 12.50 8.13 2.83
CA GLU A 21 13.27 7.93 4.07
C GLU A 21 13.93 6.55 4.14
N LYS A 22 13.20 5.49 3.74
CA LYS A 22 13.74 4.13 3.78
C LYS A 22 14.79 3.87 2.72
N VAL A 23 14.66 4.48 1.54
CA VAL A 23 15.72 4.47 0.51
C VAL A 23 16.99 5.13 1.06
N THR A 24 16.88 6.31 1.69
CA THR A 24 18.05 7.03 2.22
C THR A 24 18.70 6.27 3.37
N GLU A 25 17.91 5.74 4.30
CA GLU A 25 18.39 4.96 5.44
C GLU A 25 19.15 3.71 4.98
N LEU A 26 18.59 2.97 4.00
CA LEU A 26 19.18 1.75 3.47
C LEU A 26 20.44 2.04 2.65
N ALA A 27 20.45 3.13 1.87
CA ALA A 27 21.63 3.60 1.16
C ALA A 27 22.78 3.94 2.13
N ALA A 28 22.47 4.68 3.19
CA ALA A 28 23.43 5.08 4.21
C ALA A 28 24.00 3.87 4.98
N GLU A 29 23.14 2.91 5.38
CA GLU A 29 23.56 1.71 6.09
C GLU A 29 24.49 0.83 5.23
N VAL A 30 24.14 0.66 3.95
CA VAL A 30 24.95 -0.10 3.00
C VAL A 30 26.27 0.61 2.74
N ALA A 31 26.27 1.93 2.53
CA ALA A 31 27.48 2.72 2.31
C ALA A 31 28.45 2.63 3.51
N ALA A 32 27.92 2.72 4.73
CA ALA A 32 28.70 2.57 5.96
C ALA A 32 29.31 1.16 6.10
N ARG A 33 28.53 0.11 5.82
CA ARG A 33 28.98 -1.29 5.93
C ARG A 33 29.97 -1.70 4.85
N SER A 34 29.86 -1.13 3.65
CA SER A 34 30.72 -1.47 2.51
C SER A 34 31.92 -0.54 2.31
N LYS A 35 32.11 0.45 3.21
CA LYS A 35 33.18 1.46 3.15
C LYS A 35 33.27 2.12 1.77
N LEU A 36 32.12 2.51 1.21
CA LEU A 36 32.08 3.21 -0.07
C LEU A 36 32.75 4.58 0.05
N THR A 37 33.40 5.01 -1.03
CA THR A 37 33.82 6.41 -1.14
C THR A 37 32.58 7.32 -1.23
N GLU A 38 32.69 8.60 -0.85
CA GLU A 38 31.57 9.56 -0.93
C GLU A 38 30.92 9.56 -2.32
N GLN A 39 31.74 9.45 -3.37
CA GLN A 39 31.27 9.43 -4.75
C GLN A 39 30.46 8.15 -5.06
N GLN A 40 30.90 6.99 -4.58
CA GLN A 40 30.19 5.72 -4.78
C GLN A 40 28.90 5.62 -3.95
N ALA A 41 28.88 6.23 -2.76
CA ALA A 41 27.70 6.30 -1.92
C ALA A 41 26.61 7.19 -2.56
N ALA A 42 26.98 8.37 -3.05
CA ALA A 42 26.06 9.28 -3.73
C ALA A 42 25.48 8.66 -5.01
N GLU A 43 26.31 7.97 -5.80
CA GLU A 43 25.87 7.31 -7.02
C GLU A 43 24.95 6.10 -6.73
N PHE A 44 25.19 5.38 -5.63
CA PHE A 44 24.31 4.31 -5.18
C PHE A 44 22.96 4.82 -4.68
N GLU A 45 22.94 5.88 -3.87
CA GLU A 45 21.71 6.51 -3.39
C GLU A 45 20.84 7.02 -4.56
N ALA A 46 21.47 7.65 -5.56
CA ALA A 46 20.77 8.12 -6.75
C ALA A 46 20.15 6.96 -7.56
N ASP A 47 20.88 5.86 -7.76
CA ASP A 47 20.35 4.66 -8.45
C ASP A 47 19.22 3.99 -7.64
N LEU A 48 19.36 3.91 -6.32
CA LEU A 48 18.36 3.37 -5.40
C LEU A 48 17.07 4.22 -5.42
N SER A 49 17.19 5.55 -5.37
CA SER A 49 16.04 6.46 -5.45
C SER A 49 15.34 6.40 -6.80
N SER A 50 16.10 6.40 -7.90
CA SER A 50 15.54 6.31 -9.25
C SER A 50 14.76 5.01 -9.48
N ARG A 51 15.29 3.89 -8.98
CA ARG A 51 14.61 2.59 -9.06
C ARG A 51 13.38 2.53 -8.16
N ALA A 52 13.45 3.09 -6.95
CA ALA A 52 12.30 3.17 -6.06
C ALA A 52 11.17 4.01 -6.67
N ASP A 53 11.50 5.15 -7.29
CA ASP A 53 10.52 6.01 -7.97
C ASP A 53 9.85 5.28 -9.15
N LYS A 54 10.63 4.56 -9.97
CA LYS A 54 10.08 3.72 -11.06
C LYS A 54 9.19 2.60 -10.55
N ALA A 55 9.64 1.85 -9.55
CA ALA A 55 8.87 0.76 -8.95
C ALA A 55 7.56 1.28 -8.33
N ARG A 56 7.58 2.49 -7.74
CA ARG A 56 6.37 3.16 -7.24
C ARG A 56 5.41 3.51 -8.37
N GLN A 57 5.89 4.08 -9.46
CA GLN A 57 5.05 4.41 -10.63
C GLN A 57 4.45 3.15 -11.27
N GLU A 58 5.22 2.08 -11.39
CA GLU A 58 4.73 0.79 -11.90
C GLU A 58 3.70 0.17 -10.96
N LEU A 59 3.90 0.26 -9.64
CA LEU A 59 2.93 -0.19 -8.64
C LEU A 59 1.65 0.64 -8.69
N GLU A 60 1.73 1.97 -8.79
CA GLU A 60 0.59 2.86 -8.95
C GLU A 60 -0.20 2.51 -10.23
N ALA A 61 0.49 2.32 -11.36
CA ALA A 61 -0.14 1.90 -12.61
C ALA A 61 -0.78 0.50 -12.52
N GLU A 62 -0.17 -0.43 -11.79
CA GLU A 62 -0.71 -1.76 -11.57
C GLU A 62 -1.93 -1.74 -10.65
N ILE A 63 -1.91 -0.92 -9.61
CA ILE A 63 -3.07 -0.66 -8.75
C ILE A 63 -4.20 -0.06 -9.60
N ASP A 64 -3.93 0.96 -10.41
CA ASP A 64 -4.93 1.57 -11.29
C ASP A 64 -5.52 0.55 -12.27
N ARG A 65 -4.69 -0.31 -12.88
CA ARG A 65 -5.17 -1.39 -13.76
C ARG A 65 -6.03 -2.40 -13.02
N ARG A 66 -5.65 -2.79 -11.80
CA ARG A 66 -6.42 -3.73 -10.97
C ARG A 66 -7.74 -3.13 -10.53
N ILE A 67 -7.74 -1.85 -10.16
CA ILE A 67 -8.95 -1.08 -9.88
C ILE A 67 -9.82 -1.07 -11.13
N ASP A 68 -9.32 -0.59 -12.27
CA ASP A 68 -10.09 -0.53 -13.51
C ASP A 68 -10.67 -1.92 -13.89
N HIS A 69 -9.89 -3.00 -13.73
CA HIS A 69 -10.35 -4.36 -13.97
C HIS A 69 -11.43 -4.81 -12.97
N ALA A 70 -11.28 -4.52 -11.68
CA ALA A 70 -12.30 -4.79 -10.66
C ALA A 70 -13.60 -4.02 -10.95
N PHE A 71 -13.48 -2.75 -11.36
CA PHE A 71 -14.61 -1.91 -11.74
C PHE A 71 -15.33 -2.45 -12.99
N ILE A 72 -14.59 -2.92 -14.01
CA ILE A 72 -15.16 -3.61 -15.18
C ILE A 72 -15.87 -4.91 -14.76
N GLN A 73 -15.25 -5.72 -13.91
CA GLN A 73 -15.84 -6.97 -13.40
C GLN A 73 -17.12 -6.71 -12.58
N LEU A 74 -17.21 -5.55 -11.91
CA LEU A 74 -18.38 -5.12 -11.15
C LEU A 74 -19.42 -4.38 -12.01
N GLY A 75 -19.19 -4.22 -13.31
CA GLY A 75 -20.10 -3.52 -14.23
C GLY A 75 -20.13 -1.99 -14.06
N ILE A 76 -19.22 -1.42 -13.28
CA ILE A 76 -19.10 0.01 -13.01
C ILE A 76 -17.99 0.56 -13.90
N ILE A 77 -18.33 1.04 -15.10
CA ILE A 77 -17.35 1.69 -15.99
C ILE A 77 -16.98 3.05 -15.37
N LYS A 78 -15.69 3.38 -15.25
CA LYS A 78 -15.16 4.68 -14.77
C LYS A 78 -15.78 5.89 -15.48
N ALA A 79 -16.18 5.72 -16.74
CA ALA A 79 -16.95 6.70 -17.51
C ALA A 79 -18.38 6.90 -16.96
N GLY A 80 -19.02 5.85 -16.46
CA GLY A 80 -20.27 5.94 -15.69
C GLY A 80 -20.06 6.64 -14.36
N LEU A 81 -18.99 6.35 -13.61
CA LEU A 81 -18.72 7.04 -12.34
C LEU A 81 -18.45 8.54 -12.52
N LYS A 82 -17.63 8.93 -13.52
CA LYS A 82 -17.33 10.34 -13.81
C LYS A 82 -18.54 11.10 -14.39
N ARG A 83 -19.40 10.42 -15.16
CA ARG A 83 -20.65 10.98 -15.71
C ARG A 83 -21.81 10.96 -14.70
N ASN A 84 -21.73 10.13 -13.66
CA ASN A 84 -22.70 10.05 -12.57
C ASN A 84 -22.34 10.94 -11.35
N ILE A 85 -21.12 11.50 -11.27
CA ILE A 85 -20.80 12.55 -10.29
C ILE A 85 -21.56 13.84 -10.62
N GLU A 86 -21.90 14.08 -11.89
CA GLU A 86 -22.75 15.21 -12.31
C GLU A 86 -24.26 14.92 -12.17
N ALA A 87 -24.65 13.64 -12.01
CA ALA A 87 -26.04 13.21 -11.85
C ALA A 87 -26.25 12.52 -10.49
N VAL A 88 -25.93 13.24 -9.41
CA VAL A 88 -26.25 12.79 -8.05
C VAL A 88 -27.73 13.04 -7.79
N ASP A 89 -28.57 12.10 -8.22
CA ASP A 89 -29.89 11.91 -7.66
C ASP A 89 -29.85 10.81 -6.58
N SER A 90 -30.66 11.00 -5.55
CA SER A 90 -30.81 10.22 -4.32
C SER A 90 -30.94 8.70 -4.52
N SER A 91 -31.49 8.25 -5.65
CA SER A 91 -31.62 6.82 -5.98
C SER A 91 -30.28 6.12 -6.27
N SER A 92 -29.23 6.86 -6.65
CA SER A 92 -27.92 6.29 -7.00
C SER A 92 -27.00 6.09 -5.79
N ARG A 93 -27.25 6.78 -4.66
CA ARG A 93 -26.49 6.58 -3.42
C ARG A 93 -26.75 5.21 -2.82
N ALA A 94 -28.02 4.81 -2.73
CA ALA A 94 -28.41 3.50 -2.18
C ALA A 94 -27.82 2.33 -2.97
N THR A 95 -27.73 2.45 -4.29
CA THR A 95 -27.16 1.39 -5.14
C THR A 95 -25.63 1.29 -5.04
N ILE A 96 -24.95 2.42 -4.81
CA ILE A 96 -23.51 2.44 -4.54
C ILE A 96 -23.23 1.84 -3.16
N ASP A 97 -23.99 2.21 -2.15
CA ASP A 97 -23.84 1.68 -0.78
C ASP A 97 -24.04 0.15 -0.75
N ASP A 98 -25.07 -0.36 -1.43
CA ASP A 98 -25.33 -1.80 -1.58
C ASP A 98 -24.21 -2.57 -2.32
N ALA A 99 -23.55 -1.92 -3.29
CA ALA A 99 -22.44 -2.52 -4.02
C ALA A 99 -21.17 -2.57 -3.17
N ILE A 100 -20.92 -1.51 -2.39
CA ILE A 100 -19.80 -1.43 -1.45
C ILE A 100 -19.96 -2.47 -0.34
N GLU A 101 -21.15 -2.62 0.26
CA GLU A 101 -21.40 -3.66 1.28
C GLU A 101 -21.13 -5.07 0.75
N ARG A 102 -21.61 -5.39 -0.46
CA ARG A 102 -21.38 -6.72 -1.08
C ARG A 102 -19.89 -7.00 -1.35
N VAL A 103 -19.10 -5.98 -1.65
CA VAL A 103 -17.65 -6.10 -1.84
C VAL A 103 -16.95 -6.30 -0.50
N ILE A 104 -17.33 -5.55 0.54
CA ILE A 104 -16.79 -5.71 1.90
C ILE A 104 -17.04 -7.13 2.40
N ASP A 105 -18.25 -7.65 2.22
CA ASP A 105 -18.62 -9.01 2.63
C ASP A 105 -17.85 -10.08 1.84
N ARG A 106 -17.62 -9.86 0.54
CA ARG A 106 -16.83 -10.78 -0.31
C ARG A 106 -15.34 -10.79 0.00
N LEU A 107 -14.79 -9.66 0.41
CA LEU A 107 -13.37 -9.53 0.75
C LEU A 107 -13.07 -9.96 2.20
N GLY A 108 -14.10 -10.20 3.02
CA GLY A 108 -13.93 -10.59 4.42
C GLY A 108 -13.24 -9.52 5.27
N VAL A 109 -13.35 -8.25 4.88
CA VAL A 109 -12.72 -7.13 5.59
C VAL A 109 -13.54 -6.84 6.85
N ALA A 110 -12.90 -6.92 8.02
CA ALA A 110 -13.54 -6.65 9.30
C ALA A 110 -14.11 -5.22 9.33
N ARG A 111 -15.40 -5.08 9.70
CA ARG A 111 -16.03 -3.76 9.80
C ARG A 111 -15.46 -3.00 11.00
N ALA A 112 -15.50 -1.67 10.95
CA ALA A 112 -15.01 -0.83 12.05
C ALA A 112 -15.70 -1.15 13.39
N ASP A 113 -16.97 -1.56 13.35
CA ASP A 113 -17.72 -1.96 14.53
C ASP A 113 -17.30 -3.34 15.06
N ASP A 114 -16.90 -4.27 14.18
CA ASP A 114 -16.33 -5.55 14.59
C ASP A 114 -14.99 -5.36 15.30
N LEU A 115 -14.15 -4.45 14.80
CA LEU A 115 -12.88 -4.08 15.42
C LEU A 115 -13.09 -3.42 16.80
N LYS A 116 -14.09 -2.53 16.93
CA LYS A 116 -14.47 -1.93 18.23
C LYS A 116 -14.99 -2.99 19.20
N ALA A 117 -15.82 -3.91 18.74
CA ALA A 117 -16.33 -4.99 19.57
C ALA A 117 -15.21 -5.94 20.03
N LEU A 118 -14.23 -6.23 19.16
CA LEU A 118 -13.03 -6.97 19.54
C LEU A 118 -12.18 -6.20 20.54
N SER A 119 -12.00 -4.89 20.36
CA SER A 119 -11.27 -4.01 21.29
C SER A 119 -11.88 -4.06 22.69
N ILE A 120 -13.21 -3.90 22.81
CA ILE A 120 -13.92 -3.95 24.09
C ILE A 120 -13.77 -5.34 24.73
N ARG A 121 -13.84 -6.40 23.94
CA ARG A 121 -13.64 -7.78 24.43
C ARG A 121 -12.22 -8.01 24.89
N LEU A 122 -11.22 -7.43 24.21
CA LEU A 122 -9.82 -7.49 24.59
C LEU A 122 -9.61 -6.74 25.92
N ASP A 123 -10.13 -5.53 26.06
CA ASP A 123 -10.07 -4.74 27.30
C ASP A 123 -10.69 -5.51 28.48
N ALA A 124 -11.83 -6.15 28.25
CA ALA A 124 -12.50 -6.97 29.26
C ALA A 124 -11.71 -8.26 29.60
N LEU A 125 -10.98 -8.82 28.63
CA LEU A 125 -10.12 -9.99 28.84
C LEU A 125 -8.86 -9.60 29.60
N GLU A 126 -8.22 -8.49 29.24
CA GLU A 126 -7.06 -7.93 29.95
C GLU A 126 -7.43 -7.60 31.40
N ALA A 127 -8.60 -6.99 31.65
CA ALA A 127 -9.07 -6.74 33.01
C ALA A 127 -9.32 -8.02 33.84
N ARG A 128 -9.59 -9.15 33.19
CA ARG A 128 -9.78 -10.46 33.86
C ARG A 128 -8.46 -11.21 34.04
N VAL A 129 -7.53 -11.08 33.11
CA VAL A 129 -6.19 -11.70 33.17
C VAL A 129 -5.28 -10.94 34.14
N ASN A 130 -5.49 -9.64 34.31
CA ASN A 130 -4.69 -8.76 35.18
C ASN A 130 -5.31 -8.54 36.58
N LYS A 131 -6.29 -9.36 36.97
CA LYS A 131 -6.71 -9.48 38.37
C LYS A 131 -5.71 -10.39 39.10
N PRO A 132 -5.18 -10.00 40.27
CA PRO A 132 -4.29 -10.84 41.07
C PRO A 132 -4.98 -12.12 41.55
#